data_AF-A0A970YD61-F1
#
_entry.id   AF-A0A970YD61-F1
#
_cell.length_a   1.000
_cell.length_b   1.000
_cell.length_c   1.000
_cell.angle_alpha   90.00
_cell.angle_beta   90.00
_cell.angle_gamma   90.00
#
_symmetry.space_group_name_H-M   'P 1'
#
loop_
_entity.id
_entity.type
_entity.pdbx_description
1 polymer ?
#
loop_
_entity_poly.entity_id
_entity_poly.type
_entity_poly.pdbx_seq_one_letter_code
_entity_poly.pdbx_strand_id
1 'polypeptide(L)'
;MRPARDRSARHSGRLLPALVMILALAALVSACSPQATPTPVVISGIPFPEVARISVEEAVAHHAAGTALFVDVRAEQYYAQGHIPSSVSLPLATIESTWTTLPKARLVITVCT
;
A
#
# COMPACT_ATOMS: atom_id res chain seq x y z
N MET A 1 -11.68 76.48 -0.24
CA MET A 1 -12.44 75.21 -0.41
C MET A 1 -11.47 74.02 -0.29
N ARG A 2 -11.62 73.15 0.72
CA ARG A 2 -11.21 71.73 0.70
C ARG A 2 -12.51 70.89 0.51
N PRO A 3 -12.51 69.58 0.21
CA PRO A 3 -11.63 68.71 -0.60
C PRO A 3 -12.44 67.73 -1.50
N ALA A 4 -11.78 66.79 -2.20
CA ALA A 4 -12.29 65.41 -2.33
C ALA A 4 -11.10 64.44 -2.46
N ARG A 5 -10.94 63.57 -1.45
CA ARG A 5 -9.98 62.47 -1.43
C ARG A 5 -10.65 61.28 -2.12
N ASP A 6 -10.06 60.79 -3.21
CA ASP A 6 -10.41 59.48 -3.75
C ASP A 6 -9.63 58.39 -2.99
N ARG A 7 -10.37 57.40 -2.47
CA ARG A 7 -9.89 56.19 -1.80
C ARG A 7 -10.44 54.98 -2.57
N SER A 8 -9.74 54.49 -3.58
CA SER A 8 -9.92 53.13 -4.10
C SER A 8 -8.81 52.87 -5.12
N ALA A 9 -8.08 51.78 -5.21
CA ALA A 9 -8.18 50.47 -4.58
C ALA A 9 -6.75 49.91 -4.50
N ARG A 10 -6.24 49.65 -3.30
CA ARG A 10 -4.97 48.93 -3.09
C ARG A 10 -5.31 47.47 -2.79
N HIS A 11 -5.65 46.69 -3.82
CA HIS A 11 -5.98 45.26 -3.63
C HIS A 11 -5.37 44.30 -4.66
N SER A 12 -4.46 44.75 -5.52
CA SER A 12 -3.83 43.88 -6.54
C SER A 12 -2.53 43.20 -6.07
N GLY A 13 -1.87 43.67 -5.02
CA GLY A 13 -0.56 43.16 -4.58
C GLY A 13 -0.56 42.15 -3.42
N ARG A 14 -1.73 41.86 -2.82
CA ARG A 14 -1.85 40.99 -1.63
C ARG A 14 -2.35 39.57 -1.93
N LEU A 15 -2.80 39.32 -3.17
CA LEU A 15 -3.43 38.06 -3.56
C LEU A 15 -2.41 36.94 -3.90
N LEU A 16 -1.25 37.31 -4.46
CA LEU A 16 -0.18 36.36 -4.81
C LEU A 16 0.45 35.62 -3.60
N PRO A 17 0.88 36.31 -2.52
CA PRO A 17 1.46 35.62 -1.36
C PRO A 17 0.41 34.79 -0.60
N ALA A 18 -0.86 35.22 -0.61
CA ALA A 18 -1.97 34.47 -0.02
C ALA A 18 -2.21 33.15 -0.77
N LEU A 19 -2.17 33.16 -2.12
CA LEU A 19 -2.32 31.94 -2.92
C LEU A 19 -1.17 30.93 -2.71
N VAL A 20 0.08 31.42 -2.64
CA VAL A 20 1.25 30.56 -2.36
C VAL A 20 1.15 29.94 -0.97
N MET A 21 0.69 30.71 0.02
CA MET A 21 0.49 30.20 1.38
C MET A 21 -0.62 29.14 1.44
N ILE A 22 -1.73 29.34 0.72
CA ILE A 22 -2.83 28.36 0.65
C ILE A 22 -2.38 27.05 -0.01
N LEU A 23 -1.61 27.13 -1.11
CA LEU A 23 -1.05 25.95 -1.78
C LEU A 23 -0.02 25.22 -0.89
N ALA A 24 0.83 25.95 -0.17
CA ALA A 24 1.76 25.36 0.79
C ALA A 24 1.03 24.68 1.96
N LEU A 25 -0.05 25.30 2.47
CA LEU A 25 -0.87 24.73 3.55
C LEU A 25 -1.60 23.46 3.10
N ALA A 26 -2.11 23.42 1.86
CA ALA A 26 -2.73 22.23 1.28
C ALA A 26 -1.74 21.06 1.13
N ALA A 27 -0.48 21.33 0.79
CA ALA A 27 0.57 20.31 0.70
C ALA A 27 0.91 19.68 2.06
N LEU A 28 0.87 20.44 3.17
CA LEU A 28 1.08 19.89 4.52
C LEU A 28 -0.07 18.97 4.96
N VAL A 29 -1.32 19.23 4.53
CA VAL A 29 -2.48 18.41 4.92
C VAL A 29 -2.46 17.02 4.23
N SER A 30 -1.86 16.91 3.04
CA SER A 30 -1.81 15.64 2.29
C SER A 30 -0.83 14.60 2.84
N ALA A 31 0.12 14.99 3.71
CA ALA A 31 1.09 14.06 4.30
C ALA A 31 0.54 13.28 5.52
N CYS A 32 -0.70 13.59 5.93
CA CYS A 32 -1.34 13.00 7.09
C CYS A 32 -2.56 12.16 6.68
N SER A 33 -2.42 11.32 5.65
CA SER A 33 -3.40 10.25 5.44
C SER A 33 -3.18 9.18 6.51
N PRO A 34 -4.19 8.86 7.34
CA PRO A 34 -4.10 7.71 8.23
C PRO A 34 -3.97 6.45 7.37
N GLN A 35 -2.77 5.86 7.36
CA GLN A 35 -2.62 4.49 6.88
C GLN A 35 -3.42 3.63 7.85
N ALA A 36 -4.47 2.98 7.34
CA ALA A 36 -5.21 2.00 8.12
C ALA A 36 -4.20 0.94 8.57
N THR A 37 -3.87 0.94 9.86
CA THR A 37 -3.11 -0.15 10.46
C THR A 37 -3.95 -1.41 10.27
N PRO A 38 -3.47 -2.44 9.54
CA PRO A 38 -4.26 -3.64 9.35
C PRO A 38 -4.48 -4.28 10.73
N THR A 39 -5.74 -4.33 11.16
CA THR A 39 -6.14 -5.05 12.35
C THR A 39 -5.88 -6.53 12.08
N PRO A 40 -5.09 -7.24 12.91
CA PRO A 40 -4.84 -8.67 12.70
C PRO A 40 -6.18 -9.41 12.78
N VAL A 41 -6.58 -10.03 11.67
CA VAL A 41 -7.79 -10.86 11.60
C VAL A 41 -7.48 -12.18 12.32
N VAL A 42 -7.90 -12.29 13.58
CA VAL A 42 -7.81 -13.54 14.34
C VAL A 42 -9.01 -14.40 13.96
N ILE A 43 -8.82 -15.28 12.97
CA ILE A 43 -9.82 -16.29 12.63
C ILE A 43 -9.63 -17.47 13.58
N SER A 44 -10.68 -17.89 14.27
CA SER A 44 -10.61 -19.05 15.18
C SER A 44 -10.63 -20.35 14.34
N GLY A 45 -9.73 -21.29 14.63
CA GLY A 45 -9.69 -22.60 13.94
C GLY A 45 -8.71 -22.71 12.76
N ILE A 46 -7.82 -21.75 12.57
CA ILE A 46 -6.73 -21.84 11.58
C ILE A 46 -5.46 -22.44 12.21
N PRO A 47 -4.76 -23.36 11.51
CA PRO A 47 -3.42 -23.77 11.88
C PRO A 47 -2.47 -22.56 11.93
N PHE A 48 -1.59 -22.53 12.93
CA PHE A 48 -0.54 -21.50 13.11
C PHE A 48 -1.12 -20.07 13.20
N PRO A 49 -1.84 -19.73 14.29
CA PRO A 49 -2.42 -18.39 14.49
C PRO A 49 -1.38 -17.28 14.66
N GLU A 50 -0.14 -17.63 15.03
CA GLU A 50 0.99 -16.72 15.12
C GLU A 50 1.49 -16.22 13.76
N VAL A 51 1.15 -16.91 12.67
CA VAL A 51 1.48 -16.49 11.31
C VAL A 51 0.45 -15.44 10.87
N ALA A 52 0.94 -14.23 10.65
CA ALA A 52 0.13 -13.11 10.18
C ALA A 52 -0.59 -13.45 8.88
N ARG A 53 -1.87 -13.11 8.81
CA ARG A 53 -2.72 -13.27 7.64
C ARG A 53 -3.20 -11.90 7.18
N ILE A 54 -3.30 -11.74 5.87
CA ILE A 54 -3.82 -10.54 5.22
C ILE A 54 -5.14 -10.88 4.53
N SER A 55 -5.96 -9.88 4.25
CA SER A 55 -7.17 -10.08 3.45
C SER A 55 -6.83 -10.26 1.97
N VAL A 56 -7.79 -10.74 1.18
CA VAL A 56 -7.62 -10.87 -0.27
C VAL A 56 -7.43 -9.50 -0.92
N GLU A 57 -8.15 -8.48 -0.44
CA GLU A 57 -8.05 -7.11 -0.92
C GLU A 57 -6.65 -6.53 -0.69
N GLU A 58 -6.08 -6.76 0.48
CA GLU A 58 -4.70 -6.35 0.80
C GLU A 58 -3.67 -7.10 -0.07
N ALA A 59 -3.87 -8.40 -0.29
CA ALA A 59 -3.04 -9.17 -1.20
C ALA A 59 -3.10 -8.62 -2.64
N VAL A 60 -4.30 -8.29 -3.15
CA VAL A 60 -4.46 -7.67 -4.48
C VAL A 60 -3.74 -6.32 -4.55
N ALA A 61 -3.81 -5.50 -3.50
CA ALA A 61 -3.09 -4.23 -3.45
C ALA A 61 -1.56 -4.43 -3.51
N HIS A 62 -1.03 -5.41 -2.76
CA HIS A 62 0.40 -5.76 -2.81
C HIS A 62 0.83 -6.29 -4.18
N HIS A 63 -0.01 -7.09 -4.84
CA HIS A 63 0.22 -7.61 -6.18
C HIS A 63 0.29 -6.47 -7.20
N ALA A 64 -0.71 -5.59 -7.22
CA ALA A 64 -0.78 -4.46 -8.13
C ALA A 64 0.40 -3.48 -7.94
N ALA A 65 0.85 -3.29 -6.70
CA ALA A 65 1.98 -2.43 -6.37
C ALA A 65 3.36 -3.10 -6.58
N GLY A 66 3.43 -4.41 -6.83
CA GLY A 66 4.70 -5.15 -6.92
C GLY A 66 5.52 -5.18 -5.62
N THR A 67 4.88 -4.92 -4.47
CA THR A 67 5.54 -4.75 -3.17
C THR A 67 5.75 -6.06 -2.42
N ALA A 68 5.12 -7.15 -2.88
CA ALA A 68 5.28 -8.49 -2.31
C ALA A 68 5.70 -9.51 -3.36
N LEU A 69 6.38 -10.57 -2.91
CA LEU A 69 6.59 -11.79 -3.68
C LEU A 69 5.49 -12.80 -3.31
N PHE A 70 4.74 -13.25 -4.30
CA PHE A 70 3.75 -14.30 -4.14
C PHE A 70 4.41 -15.66 -4.33
N VAL A 71 4.20 -16.56 -3.37
CA VAL A 71 4.74 -17.93 -3.39
C VAL A 71 3.57 -18.91 -3.31
N ASP A 72 3.32 -19.64 -4.39
CA ASP A 72 2.29 -20.67 -4.43
C ASP A 72 2.90 -21.99 -3.93
N VAL A 73 2.42 -22.46 -2.77
CA VAL A 73 2.93 -23.67 -2.10
C VAL A 73 2.10 -24.92 -2.43
N ARG A 74 1.12 -24.81 -3.34
CA ARG A 74 0.35 -25.95 -3.83
C ARG A 74 1.23 -26.85 -4.70
N ALA A 75 0.74 -28.05 -4.98
CA ALA A 75 1.40 -28.95 -5.94
C ALA A 75 1.51 -28.29 -7.33
N GLU A 76 2.59 -28.59 -8.03
CA GLU A 76 2.93 -27.98 -9.34
C GLU A 76 1.78 -28.09 -10.37
N GLN A 77 1.05 -29.21 -10.35
CA GLN A 77 -0.11 -29.43 -11.21
C GLN A 77 -1.22 -28.38 -11.03
N TYR A 78 -1.43 -27.86 -9.81
CA TYR A 78 -2.45 -26.82 -9.56
C TYR A 78 -1.95 -25.44 -9.98
N TYR A 79 -0.66 -25.17 -9.76
CA TYR A 79 -0.01 -23.97 -10.26
C TYR A 79 -0.11 -23.92 -11.80
N ALA A 80 0.21 -25.03 -12.48
CA ALA A 80 0.15 -25.14 -13.94
C ALA A 80 -1.26 -24.93 -14.52
N GLN A 81 -2.32 -25.31 -13.79
CA GLN A 81 -3.71 -25.07 -14.17
C GLN A 81 -4.13 -23.60 -14.05
N GLY A 82 -3.47 -22.84 -13.17
CA GLY A 82 -3.75 -21.44 -12.95
C GLY A 82 -3.10 -20.92 -11.67
N HIS A 83 -2.44 -19.78 -11.78
CA HIS A 83 -1.72 -19.14 -10.68
C HIS A 83 -1.75 -17.62 -10.82
N ILE A 84 -1.41 -16.92 -9.73
CA ILE A 84 -1.29 -15.46 -9.72
C ILE A 84 -0.11 -15.07 -10.64
N PRO A 85 -0.28 -14.14 -11.60
CA PRO A 85 0.82 -13.69 -12.45
C PRO A 85 2.01 -13.19 -11.63
N SER A 86 3.23 -13.53 -12.03
CA SER A 86 4.49 -13.21 -11.32
C SER A 86 4.69 -13.88 -9.96
N SER A 87 3.82 -14.81 -9.56
CA SER A 87 4.09 -15.70 -8.41
C SER A 87 5.12 -16.76 -8.77
N VAL A 88 5.82 -17.29 -7.78
CA VAL A 88 6.72 -18.44 -7.93
C VAL A 88 6.07 -19.70 -7.37
N SER A 89 6.23 -20.83 -8.06
CA SER A 89 5.81 -22.13 -7.51
C SER A 89 6.91 -22.67 -6.60
N LEU A 90 6.57 -22.94 -5.34
CA LEU A 90 7.46 -23.56 -4.36
C LEU A 90 6.66 -24.60 -3.56
N PRO A 91 6.37 -25.77 -4.15
CA PRO A 91 5.46 -26.75 -3.56
C PRO A 91 5.86 -27.15 -2.14
N LEU A 92 4.87 -27.33 -1.26
CA LEU A 92 5.10 -27.71 0.14
C LEU A 92 5.93 -29.00 0.28
N ALA A 93 5.84 -29.93 -0.67
CA ALA A 93 6.61 -31.17 -0.68
C ALA A 93 8.13 -30.97 -0.82
N THR A 94 8.58 -29.84 -1.35
CA THR A 94 9.99 -29.54 -1.65
C THR A 94 10.49 -28.26 -1.00
N ILE A 95 9.62 -27.54 -0.27
CA ILE A 95 9.94 -26.21 0.26
C ILE A 95 11.04 -26.24 1.32
N GLU A 96 11.12 -27.30 2.15
CA GLU A 96 12.08 -27.41 3.25
C GLU A 96 13.55 -27.28 2.80
N SER A 97 13.86 -27.72 1.58
CA SER A 97 15.22 -27.66 1.01
C SER A 97 15.47 -26.42 0.15
N THR A 98 14.43 -25.66 -0.22
CA THR A 98 14.51 -24.61 -1.25
C THR A 98 14.13 -23.22 -0.76
N TRP A 99 13.43 -23.09 0.38
CA TRP A 99 12.98 -21.80 0.92
C TRP A 99 14.10 -20.78 1.16
N THR A 100 15.33 -21.25 1.38
CA THR A 100 16.51 -20.40 1.60
C THR A 100 16.86 -19.52 0.41
N THR A 101 16.35 -19.84 -0.78
CA THR A 101 16.50 -19.05 -2.01
C THR A 101 15.58 -17.82 -2.05
N LEU A 102 14.56 -17.76 -1.18
CA LEU A 102 13.62 -16.64 -1.15
C LEU A 102 14.28 -15.36 -0.60
N PRO A 103 13.95 -14.18 -1.17
CA PRO A 103 14.54 -12.91 -0.74
C PRO A 103 14.05 -12.52 0.66
N LYS A 104 14.95 -12.52 1.65
CA LYS A 104 14.63 -12.20 3.06
C LYS A 104 14.19 -10.75 3.31
N ALA A 105 14.57 -9.82 2.43
CA ALA A 105 14.27 -8.39 2.58
C ALA A 105 12.94 -7.99 1.92
N ARG A 106 12.15 -8.95 1.42
CA ARG A 106 10.91 -8.70 0.71
C ARG A 106 9.74 -9.33 1.46
N LEU A 107 8.59 -8.67 1.45
CA LEU A 107 7.35 -9.27 1.95
C LEU A 107 7.03 -10.51 1.10
N VAL A 108 6.83 -11.66 1.75
CA VAL A 108 6.43 -12.91 1.11
C VAL A 108 5.00 -13.22 1.51
N ILE A 109 4.14 -13.45 0.52
CA ILE A 109 2.75 -13.86 0.70
C ILE A 109 2.60 -15.26 0.13
N THR A 110 2.30 -16.24 0.98
CA THR A 110 2.10 -17.63 0.56
C THR A 110 0.65 -17.89 0.17
N VAL A 111 0.43 -18.65 -0.90
CA VAL A 111 -0.90 -19.06 -1.38
C VAL A 111 -1.05 -20.57 -1.23
N CYS A 112 -2.11 -21.00 -0.55
CA CYS A 112 -2.48 -22.41 -0.34
C CYS A 112 -4.00 -22.60 -0.47
N THR A 113 -4.45 -23.86 -0.47
CA THR A 113 -5.87 -24.27 -0.43
C THR A 113 -6.34 -24.52 0.99
#